data_AF-A0A9Q1C0Z5-F1
#
_entry.id   AF-A0A9Q1C0Z5-F1
#
_cell.length_a   1.000
_cell.length_b   1.000
_cell.length_c   1.000
_cell.angle_alpha   90.00
_cell.angle_beta   90.00
_cell.angle_gamma   90.00
#
_symmetry.space_group_name_H-M   'P 1'
#
loop_
_entity.id
_entity.type
_entity.pdbx_description
1 polymer ?
#
loop_
_entity_poly.entity_id
_entity_poly.type
_entity_poly.pdbx_seq_one_letter_code
_entity_poly.pdbx_strand_id
1 'polypeptide(L)'
;MEDMNWKQCAWYSANGNDYDTNIYDCVFTKQYSDTALWVYYGGNLRLYGCSGCCKRWYITFNSNECSSPTVIDAVVYQENTYYMNLHRHRSFEGYCHNIGAGEVHVRLAVGDCSGFGNYDAYTGWNSASRLIIKEVSASPY
;
A
#
# COMPACT_ATOMS: atom_id res chain seq x y z
N MET A 1 5.28 -29.77 6.50
CA MET A 1 4.92 -28.54 5.78
C MET A 1 4.85 -27.49 6.85
N GLU A 2 5.74 -26.51 6.82
CA GLU A 2 5.58 -25.34 7.67
C GLU A 2 4.31 -24.65 7.20
N ASP A 3 3.32 -24.52 8.07
CA ASP A 3 2.08 -23.81 7.74
C ASP A 3 2.46 -22.36 7.46
N MET A 4 2.43 -21.96 6.19
CA MET A 4 2.70 -20.58 5.81
C MET A 4 1.60 -19.70 6.43
N ASN A 5 1.96 -18.84 7.38
CA ASN A 5 1.04 -17.84 7.91
C ASN A 5 0.89 -16.71 6.88
N TRP A 6 -0.24 -16.71 6.16
CA TRP A 6 -0.54 -15.69 5.17
C TRP A 6 -2.02 -15.34 5.15
N LYS A 7 -2.33 -14.13 4.67
CA LYS A 7 -3.69 -13.63 4.50
C LYS A 7 -3.80 -12.80 3.24
N GLN A 8 -4.90 -12.93 2.52
CA GLN A 8 -5.30 -11.98 1.48
C GLN A 8 -6.57 -11.24 1.93
N CYS A 9 -6.47 -9.93 2.02
CA CYS A 9 -7.65 -9.06 2.08
C CYS A 9 -7.91 -8.53 0.67
N ALA A 10 -9.09 -8.81 0.12
CA ALA A 10 -9.49 -8.34 -1.20
C ALA A 10 -10.81 -7.58 -1.10
N TRP A 11 -10.95 -6.52 -1.88
CA TRP A 11 -12.14 -5.66 -1.88
C TRP A 11 -12.39 -5.04 -3.25
N TYR A 12 -13.62 -4.61 -3.46
CA TYR A 12 -13.99 -3.69 -4.53
C TYR A 12 -14.22 -2.32 -3.90
N SER A 13 -13.59 -1.27 -4.43
CA SER A 13 -13.81 0.09 -3.90
C SER A 13 -15.21 0.58 -4.27
N ALA A 14 -15.96 1.09 -3.30
CA ALA A 14 -17.11 1.95 -3.57
C ALA A 14 -16.57 3.33 -4.03
N ASN A 15 -17.15 3.88 -5.08
CA ASN A 15 -16.55 4.98 -5.81
C ASN A 15 -16.29 6.24 -4.94
N GLY A 16 -15.03 6.62 -4.69
CA GLY A 16 -14.67 7.84 -3.94
C GLY A 16 -13.21 8.26 -4.14
N ASN A 17 -12.96 9.58 -4.13
CA ASN A 17 -11.62 10.18 -4.18
C ASN A 17 -10.89 9.90 -2.86
N ASP A 18 -9.60 9.53 -2.91
CA ASP A 18 -8.82 9.11 -1.74
C ASP A 18 -8.31 10.33 -0.94
N TYR A 19 -9.23 11.18 -0.47
CA TYR A 19 -8.89 12.26 0.47
C TYR A 19 -8.51 11.71 1.86
N ASP A 20 -9.08 10.56 2.23
CA ASP A 20 -8.73 9.85 3.44
C ASP A 20 -7.39 9.15 3.26
N THR A 21 -6.45 9.47 4.15
CA THR A 21 -5.10 8.90 4.15
C THR A 21 -5.09 7.37 4.34
N ASN A 22 -6.18 6.76 4.79
CA ASN A 22 -6.31 5.31 4.97
C ASN A 22 -7.34 4.74 3.98
N ILE A 23 -6.88 3.99 2.98
CA ILE A 23 -7.73 3.41 1.93
C ILE A 23 -8.34 2.08 2.38
N TYR A 24 -7.55 1.23 3.04
CA TYR A 24 -8.02 -0.08 3.48
C TYR A 24 -7.19 -0.60 4.66
N ASP A 25 -7.84 -1.30 5.60
CA ASP A 25 -7.20 -1.93 6.78
C ASP A 25 -7.36 -3.46 6.72
N CYS A 26 -6.23 -4.16 6.68
CA CYS A 26 -6.16 -5.61 6.73
C CYS A 26 -5.49 -6.05 8.04
N VAL A 27 -6.29 -6.52 8.98
CA VAL A 27 -5.80 -7.06 10.26
C VAL A 27 -5.11 -8.42 10.04
N PHE A 28 -3.87 -8.57 10.49
CA PHE A 28 -3.08 -9.79 10.35
C PHE A 28 -2.51 -10.22 11.71
N THR A 29 -2.61 -11.51 12.05
CA THR A 29 -1.99 -12.05 13.28
C THR A 29 -0.60 -12.56 12.95
N LYS A 30 0.42 -11.83 13.40
CA LYS A 30 1.83 -12.22 13.29
C LYS A 30 2.19 -13.17 14.44
N GLN A 31 2.82 -14.30 14.14
CA GLN A 31 3.09 -15.36 15.11
C GLN A 31 4.41 -15.15 15.86
N TYR A 32 5.45 -14.71 15.17
CA TYR A 32 6.81 -14.62 15.70
C TYR A 32 7.35 -13.19 15.60
N SER A 33 8.07 -12.75 16.62
CA SER A 33 8.63 -11.39 16.68
C SER A 33 9.92 -11.23 15.87
N ASP A 34 10.59 -12.33 15.52
CA ASP A 34 11.86 -12.39 14.79
C ASP A 34 11.70 -12.70 13.29
N THR A 35 10.47 -12.87 12.81
CA THR A 35 10.14 -12.99 11.38
C THR A 35 9.79 -11.62 10.79
N ALA A 36 9.77 -11.50 9.46
CA ALA A 36 9.34 -10.30 8.75
C ALA A 36 7.91 -10.47 8.19
N LEU A 37 7.28 -9.37 7.80
CA LEU A 37 6.06 -9.38 6.98
C LEU A 37 6.40 -8.98 5.56
N TRP A 38 6.14 -9.86 4.59
CA TRP A 38 6.07 -9.50 3.19
C TRP A 38 4.65 -9.04 2.88
N VAL A 39 4.52 -7.88 2.24
CA VAL A 39 3.24 -7.30 1.86
C VAL A 39 3.25 -6.96 0.38
N TYR A 40 2.19 -7.36 -0.32
CA TYR A 40 1.92 -7.00 -1.70
C TYR A 40 0.61 -6.22 -1.76
N TYR A 41 0.61 -5.11 -2.48
CA TYR A 41 -0.60 -4.45 -2.95
C TYR A 41 -0.77 -4.67 -4.46
N GLY A 42 -2.01 -4.89 -4.88
CA GLY A 42 -2.38 -4.85 -6.30
C GLY A 42 -3.78 -4.26 -6.49
N GLY A 43 -3.87 -3.19 -7.26
CA GLY A 43 -5.14 -2.52 -7.59
C GLY A 43 -4.94 -1.34 -8.53
N ASN A 44 -6.05 -0.73 -8.96
CA ASN A 44 -5.97 0.42 -9.86
C ASN A 44 -5.61 1.69 -9.08
N LEU A 45 -4.61 2.43 -9.55
CA LEU A 45 -4.25 3.75 -9.05
C LEU A 45 -4.48 4.80 -10.15
N ARG A 46 -4.84 6.01 -9.75
CA ARG A 46 -5.00 7.15 -10.66
C ARG A 46 -4.59 8.45 -10.00
N LEU A 47 -4.01 9.33 -10.81
CA LEU A 47 -3.84 10.74 -10.55
C LEU A 47 -4.57 11.51 -11.67
N TYR A 48 -5.28 12.60 -11.37
CA TYR A 48 -6.12 13.31 -12.35
C TYR A 48 -6.10 14.83 -12.20
N GLY A 49 -6.41 15.54 -13.29
CA GLY A 49 -6.68 16.98 -13.28
C GLY A 49 -5.45 17.84 -13.01
N CYS A 50 -4.24 17.36 -13.33
CA CYS A 50 -3.00 18.06 -13.04
C CYS A 50 -1.86 17.71 -14.01
N SER A 51 -0.87 18.60 -14.10
CA SER A 51 0.42 18.41 -14.79
C SER A 51 1.54 18.72 -13.80
N GLY A 52 2.62 17.94 -13.83
CA GLY A 52 3.71 18.08 -12.87
C GLY A 52 3.28 17.78 -11.44
N CYS A 53 2.44 16.75 -11.28
CA CYS A 53 1.85 16.36 -10.02
C CYS A 53 2.24 14.95 -9.61
N CYS A 54 2.17 14.69 -8.32
CA CYS A 54 2.65 13.46 -7.72
C CYS A 54 1.80 13.07 -6.51
N LYS A 55 1.45 11.78 -6.41
CA LYS A 55 0.84 11.17 -5.22
C LYS A 55 1.55 9.86 -4.87
N ARG A 56 1.57 9.54 -3.58
CA ARG A 56 2.30 8.40 -3.00
C ARG A 56 1.31 7.47 -2.32
N TRP A 57 1.33 6.19 -2.69
CA TRP A 57 0.63 5.11 -2.00
C TRP A 57 1.65 4.32 -1.19
N TYR A 58 1.34 3.98 0.06
CA TYR A 58 2.30 3.34 0.95
C TYR A 58 1.62 2.41 1.95
N ILE A 59 2.38 1.47 2.50
CA ILE A 59 1.91 0.53 3.52
C ILE A 59 2.30 1.03 4.90
N THR A 60 1.36 0.94 5.84
CA THR A 60 1.65 1.11 7.27
C THR A 60 1.36 -0.17 8.05
N PHE A 61 2.11 -0.34 9.14
CA PHE A 61 1.97 -1.40 10.13
C PHE A 61 1.68 -0.73 11.47
N ASN A 62 0.50 -0.95 12.05
CA ASN A 62 0.06 -0.29 13.28
C ASN A 62 0.25 1.24 13.20
N SER A 63 -0.21 1.84 12.09
CA SER A 63 -0.12 3.28 11.79
C SER A 63 1.28 3.85 11.56
N ASN A 64 2.33 3.02 11.50
CA ASN A 64 3.69 3.46 11.19
C ASN A 64 4.15 2.92 9.84
N GLU A 65 4.88 3.71 9.06
CA GLU A 65 5.57 3.19 7.88
C GLU A 65 6.65 2.19 8.28
N CYS A 66 7.02 1.30 7.35
CA CYS A 66 8.11 0.38 7.60
C CYS A 66 9.43 1.13 7.81
N SER A 67 10.16 0.76 8.87
CA SER A 67 11.46 1.37 9.21
C SER A 67 12.67 0.51 8.81
N SER A 68 12.48 -0.75 8.42
CA SER A 68 13.58 -1.66 8.07
C SER A 68 13.13 -2.72 7.07
N PRO A 69 13.81 -2.87 5.91
CA PRO A 69 14.96 -2.08 5.47
C PRO A 69 14.59 -0.67 4.96
N THR A 70 13.34 -0.49 4.51
CA THR A 70 12.83 0.79 4.00
C THR A 70 11.30 0.76 3.97
N VAL A 71 10.70 1.90 3.65
CA VAL A 71 9.26 2.06 3.41
C VAL A 71 8.79 1.19 2.23
N ILE A 72 7.53 0.76 2.24
CA ILE A 72 6.92 0.01 1.14
C ILE A 72 5.91 0.93 0.47
N ASP A 73 6.27 1.50 -0.68
CA ASP A 73 5.47 2.50 -1.36
C ASP A 73 5.53 2.41 -2.89
N ALA A 74 4.64 3.17 -3.52
CA ALA A 74 4.64 3.46 -4.94
C ALA A 74 4.27 4.92 -5.17
N VAL A 75 4.99 5.56 -6.07
CA VAL A 75 4.73 6.94 -6.49
C VAL A 75 4.11 6.94 -7.88
N VAL A 76 3.06 7.73 -8.06
CA VAL A 76 2.52 8.08 -9.38
C VAL A 76 2.81 9.56 -9.62
N TYR A 77 3.75 9.82 -10.52
CA TYR A 77 3.99 11.15 -11.07
C TYR A 77 3.43 11.22 -12.49
N GLN A 78 2.92 12.40 -12.85
CA GLN A 78 2.45 12.65 -14.21
C GLN A 78 2.79 14.09 -14.67
N GLU A 79 3.14 14.21 -15.95
CA GLU A 79 3.54 15.45 -16.61
C GLU A 79 2.89 15.52 -17.99
N ASN A 80 2.32 16.67 -18.35
CA ASN A 80 1.57 16.91 -19.58
C ASN A 80 0.34 15.99 -19.77
N THR A 81 -0.32 15.60 -18.68
CA THR A 81 -1.43 14.63 -18.68
C THR A 81 -2.72 15.17 -18.05
N TYR A 82 -2.94 16.49 -18.06
CA TYR A 82 -4.04 17.14 -17.32
C TYR A 82 -5.42 16.51 -17.55
N TYR A 83 -5.73 16.15 -18.81
CA TYR A 83 -7.02 15.54 -19.19
C TYR A 83 -7.00 14.00 -19.20
N MET A 84 -5.87 13.37 -18.84
CA MET A 84 -5.77 11.91 -18.85
C MET A 84 -6.40 11.35 -17.59
N ASN A 85 -7.47 10.58 -17.77
CA ASN A 85 -8.20 9.93 -16.68
C ASN A 85 -7.89 8.42 -16.62
N LEU A 86 -6.61 8.08 -16.50
CA LEU A 86 -6.17 6.69 -16.61
C LEU A 86 -6.23 5.97 -15.26
N HIS A 87 -7.20 5.07 -15.11
CA HIS A 87 -7.23 4.09 -14.03
C HIS A 87 -6.39 2.87 -14.42
N ARG A 88 -5.17 2.77 -13.91
CA ARG A 88 -4.25 1.68 -14.29
C ARG A 88 -3.94 0.80 -13.10
N HIS A 89 -3.96 -0.50 -13.31
CA HIS A 89 -3.48 -1.46 -12.33
C HIS A 89 -2.01 -1.18 -12.04
N ARG A 90 -1.70 -1.04 -10.76
CA ARG A 90 -0.34 -0.95 -10.21
C ARG A 90 -0.22 -1.98 -9.11
N SER A 91 0.99 -2.47 -8.95
CA SER A 91 1.35 -3.34 -7.86
C SER A 91 2.70 -2.92 -7.31
N PHE A 92 2.83 -3.02 -5.99
CA PHE A 92 4.08 -2.80 -5.27
C PHE A 92 4.11 -3.72 -4.06
N GLU A 93 5.31 -4.09 -3.65
CA GLU A 93 5.52 -5.06 -2.60
C GLU A 93 6.84 -4.80 -1.88
N GLY A 94 6.97 -5.36 -0.68
CA GLY A 94 8.19 -5.27 0.09
C GLY A 94 8.12 -6.09 1.37
N TYR A 95 9.25 -6.11 2.08
CA TYR A 95 9.40 -6.79 3.36
C TYR A 95 9.53 -5.75 4.46
N CYS A 96 8.95 -6.03 5.62
CA CYS A 96 9.12 -5.20 6.81
C CYS A 96 9.52 -6.02 8.03
N HIS A 97 10.62 -5.59 8.64
CA HIS A 97 11.20 -6.15 9.85
C HIS A 97 10.78 -5.35 11.09
N ASN A 98 11.17 -5.83 12.27
CA ASN A 98 10.97 -5.15 13.55
C ASN A 98 9.49 -4.91 13.90
N ILE A 99 8.60 -5.78 13.41
CA ILE A 99 7.19 -5.80 13.78
C ILE A 99 7.02 -6.87 14.87
N GLY A 100 6.47 -6.50 16.02
CA GLY A 100 6.20 -7.44 17.11
C GLY A 100 5.17 -8.52 16.73
N ALA A 101 5.22 -9.67 17.40
CA ALA A 101 4.16 -10.67 17.30
C ALA A 101 2.83 -10.13 17.85
N GLY A 102 1.71 -10.71 17.41
CA GLY A 102 0.36 -10.32 17.78
C GLY A 102 -0.44 -9.76 16.61
N GLU A 103 -1.50 -9.02 16.93
CA GLU A 103 -2.34 -8.35 15.93
C GLU A 103 -1.59 -7.16 15.30
N VAL A 104 -1.56 -7.11 13.98
CA VAL A 104 -0.93 -6.07 13.17
C VAL A 104 -1.95 -5.52 12.18
N HIS A 105 -2.21 -4.23 12.25
CA HIS A 105 -2.99 -3.52 11.24
C HIS A 105 -2.11 -3.17 10.07
N VAL A 106 -2.26 -3.90 8.96
CA VAL A 106 -1.56 -3.61 7.70
C VAL A 106 -2.49 -2.78 6.82
N ARG A 107 -2.16 -1.52 6.60
CA ARG A 107 -3.02 -0.58 5.87
C ARG A 107 -2.39 -0.11 4.58
N LEU A 108 -3.22 0.04 3.55
CA LEU A 108 -2.90 0.84 2.37
C LEU A 108 -3.27 2.29 2.65
N ALA A 109 -2.34 3.19 2.46
CA ALA A 109 -2.50 4.61 2.66
C ALA A 109 -2.11 5.42 1.42
N VAL A 110 -2.59 6.66 1.34
CA VAL A 110 -2.21 7.63 0.31
C VAL A 110 -1.78 8.94 0.95
N GLY A 111 -0.81 9.61 0.32
CA GLY A 111 -0.27 10.88 0.78
C GLY A 111 0.32 11.70 -0.37
N ASP A 112 0.83 12.87 0.00
CA ASP A 112 1.50 13.78 -0.92
C ASP A 112 2.96 13.38 -1.09
N CYS A 113 3.49 13.57 -2.31
CA CYS A 113 4.91 13.42 -2.53
C CYS A 113 5.67 14.61 -1.92
N SER A 114 6.91 14.37 -1.45
CA SER A 114 7.77 15.45 -0.96
C SER A 114 8.05 16.47 -2.07
N GLY A 115 7.81 17.75 -1.81
CA GLY A 115 7.96 18.84 -2.77
C GLY A 115 6.77 19.07 -3.71
N PHE A 116 5.66 18.35 -3.53
CA PHE A 116 4.45 18.45 -4.34
C PHE A 116 3.23 18.86 -3.50
N GLY A 117 2.20 19.41 -4.15
CA GLY A 117 0.93 19.73 -3.50
C GLY A 117 0.00 18.52 -3.35
N ASN A 118 -1.21 18.78 -2.84
CA ASN A 118 -2.28 17.79 -2.83
C ASN A 118 -3.02 17.76 -4.17
N TYR A 119 -3.26 16.56 -4.70
CA TYR A 119 -3.87 16.31 -6.00
C TYR A 119 -4.89 15.16 -5.92
N ASP A 120 -5.79 15.08 -6.91
CA ASP A 120 -6.85 14.06 -7.00
C ASP A 120 -6.25 12.66 -7.23
N ALA A 121 -6.14 11.90 -6.14
CA ALA A 121 -5.74 10.50 -6.11
C ALA A 121 -6.97 9.59 -6.04
N TYR A 122 -6.89 8.42 -6.68
CA TYR A 122 -7.97 7.45 -6.64
C TYR A 122 -7.47 6.01 -6.66
N THR A 123 -8.14 5.15 -5.91
CA THR A 123 -7.82 3.74 -5.79
C THR A 123 -9.02 2.84 -6.12
N GLY A 124 -8.78 1.76 -6.87
CA GLY A 124 -9.72 0.64 -6.99
C GLY A 124 -10.82 0.74 -8.07
N TRP A 125 -10.87 1.81 -8.87
CA TRP A 125 -11.95 2.02 -9.87
C TRP A 125 -12.24 0.78 -10.73
N ASN A 126 -13.50 0.32 -10.66
CA ASN A 126 -14.07 -0.79 -11.43
C ASN A 126 -13.20 -2.07 -11.43
N SER A 127 -12.47 -2.32 -10.35
CA SER A 127 -11.53 -3.44 -10.25
C SER A 127 -11.40 -3.92 -8.81
N ALA A 128 -10.99 -5.18 -8.64
CA ALA A 128 -10.64 -5.71 -7.32
C ALA A 128 -9.25 -5.22 -6.90
N SER A 129 -9.17 -4.66 -5.70
CA SER A 129 -7.91 -4.38 -5.00
C SER A 129 -7.61 -5.48 -3.99
N ARG A 130 -6.34 -5.67 -3.66
CA ARG A 130 -5.91 -6.65 -2.66
C ARG A 130 -4.66 -6.24 -1.91
N LEU A 131 -4.60 -6.63 -0.65
CA LEU A 131 -3.38 -6.75 0.14
C LEU A 131 -3.14 -8.25 0.39
N ILE A 132 -1.94 -8.72 0.09
CA ILE A 132 -1.48 -10.07 0.43
C ILE A 132 -0.35 -9.92 1.43
N ILE A 133 -0.50 -10.55 2.59
CA ILE A 133 0.44 -10.47 3.70
C ILE A 133 0.94 -11.88 3.97
N LYS A 134 2.25 -12.05 4.05
CA LYS A 134 2.90 -13.31 4.43
C LYS A 134 3.87 -13.05 5.56
N GLU A 135 3.81 -13.85 6.60
CA GLU A 135 4.89 -13.94 7.55
C GLU A 135 5.99 -14.83 6.99
N VAL A 136 7.21 -14.32 6.99
CA VAL A 136 8.38 -14.97 6.37
C VAL A 136 9.56 -14.88 7.32
N SER A 137 10.51 -15.83 7.22
CA SER A 137 11.79 -15.70 7.92
C SER A 137 12.43 -14.35 7.60
N ALA A 138 12.94 -13.66 8.62
CA ALA A 138 13.63 -12.40 8.40
C ALA A 138 14.90 -12.62 7.56
N SER A 139 15.11 -11.77 6.54
CA SER A 139 16.41 -11.69 5.88
C SER A 139 17.49 -11.30 6.91
N PRO A 140 18.63 -12.00 6.95
CA PRO A 140 19.76 -11.60 7.78
C PRO A 140 20.56 -10.42 7.20
N TYR A 141 20.25 -9.96 5.99
CA TYR A 141 20.93 -8.88 5.27
C TYR A 141 19.94 -7.81 4.80
#